data_AF-A0AAV2YUR7-F1
#
_entry.id   AF-A0AAV2YUR7-F1
#
_cell.length_a   1.000
_cell.length_b   1.000
_cell.length_c   1.000
_cell.angle_alpha   90.00
_cell.angle_beta   90.00
_cell.angle_gamma   90.00
#
_symmetry.space_group_name_H-M   'P 1'
#
loop_
_entity.id
_entity.type
_entity.pdbx_description
1 polymer ?
#
loop_
_entity_poly.entity_id
_entity_poly.type
_entity_poly.pdbx_seq_one_letter_code
_entity_poly.pdbx_strand_id
1 'polypeptide(L)'
;MAESNAIFRVHCALISALCVVDIVLNSTVEYGNIISHQETSSNTNTIITIVQVLLQIFALINFFALLGATFLFRSGLFSLLYSQFRFIILAHPLYILQTVVLGGVRVKHLSSGVALSEIWDSSFYIFFSFLQKMGAIYAYVCSIHAIEKLRNPKFYDQEYWLRR
;
A
#
# COMPACT_ATOMS: atom_id res chain seq x y z
N MET A 1 23.63 -17.99 5.40
CA MET A 1 22.34 -17.84 6.10
C MET A 1 22.18 -16.50 6.84
N ALA A 2 23.18 -16.00 7.56
CA ALA A 2 23.07 -14.74 8.33
C ALA A 2 22.80 -13.49 7.46
N GLU A 3 23.48 -13.33 6.33
CA GLU A 3 23.26 -12.18 5.42
C GLU A 3 21.87 -12.20 4.76
N SER A 4 21.38 -13.37 4.36
CA SER A 4 20.02 -13.53 3.84
C SER A 4 18.95 -13.16 4.88
N ASN A 5 19.23 -13.40 6.17
CA ASN A 5 18.35 -12.98 7.26
C ASN A 5 18.41 -11.47 7.49
N ALA A 6 19.56 -10.82 7.30
CA ALA A 6 19.70 -9.38 7.45
C ALA A 6 18.94 -8.62 6.34
N ILE A 7 19.10 -9.04 5.08
CA ILE A 7 18.40 -8.44 3.93
C ILE A 7 16.88 -8.59 4.08
N PHE A 8 16.42 -9.78 4.45
CA PHE A 8 14.99 -10.01 4.72
C PHE A 8 14.44 -9.08 5.80
N ARG A 9 15.16 -8.92 6.92
CA ARG A 9 14.77 -8.01 8.01
C ARG A 9 14.70 -6.55 7.57
N VAL A 10 15.65 -6.10 6.74
CA VAL A 10 15.67 -4.75 6.19
C VAL A 10 14.43 -4.50 5.34
N HIS A 11 14.11 -5.42 4.41
CA HIS A 11 12.91 -5.30 3.58
C HIS A 11 11.63 -5.29 4.42
N CYS A 12 11.53 -6.14 5.44
CA CYS A 12 10.39 -6.16 6.36
C CYS A 12 10.24 -4.84 7.11
N ALA A 13 11.34 -4.33 7.70
CA ALA A 13 11.34 -3.04 8.40
C ALA A 13 10.95 -1.90 7.46
N LEU A 14 11.42 -1.93 6.21
CA LEU A 14 11.06 -0.95 5.20
C LEU A 14 9.57 -1.02 4.84
N ILE A 15 8.98 -2.21 4.64
CA ILE A 15 7.52 -2.33 4.39
C ILE A 15 6.75 -1.78 5.59
N SER A 16 7.12 -2.16 6.81
CA SER A 16 6.46 -1.66 8.03
C SER A 16 6.54 -0.14 8.13
N ALA A 17 7.71 0.45 7.89
CA ALA A 17 7.89 1.90 7.89
C ALA A 17 7.04 2.58 6.82
N LEU A 18 7.06 2.06 5.59
CA LEU A 18 6.25 2.59 4.48
C LEU A 18 4.74 2.52 4.79
N CYS A 19 4.27 1.43 5.38
CA CYS A 19 2.86 1.31 5.81
C CYS A 19 2.51 2.32 6.90
N VAL A 20 3.37 2.51 7.90
CA VAL A 20 3.13 3.51 8.97
C VAL A 20 3.06 4.92 8.39
N VAL A 21 4.00 5.29 7.52
CA VAL A 21 3.99 6.61 6.87
C VAL A 21 2.75 6.77 6.00
N ASP A 22 2.37 5.75 5.21
CA ASP A 22 1.14 5.79 4.40
C ASP A 22 -0.11 5.94 5.26
N ILE A 23 -0.21 5.29 6.42
CA ILE A 23 -1.32 5.47 7.38
C ILE A 23 -1.40 6.92 7.87
N VAL A 24 -0.25 7.50 8.23
CA VAL A 24 -0.17 8.89 8.70
C VAL A 24 -0.60 9.84 7.58
N LEU A 25 -0.11 9.66 6.35
CA LEU A 25 -0.49 10.51 5.22
C LEU A 25 -1.97 10.35 4.86
N ASN A 26 -2.48 9.11 4.78
CA ASN A 26 -3.90 8.84 4.51
C ASN A 26 -4.81 9.57 5.51
N SER A 27 -4.43 9.54 6.79
CA SER A 27 -5.17 10.24 7.86
C SER A 27 -5.04 11.76 7.77
N THR A 28 -3.84 12.26 7.49
CA THR A 28 -3.53 13.70 7.43
C THR A 28 -4.25 14.37 6.25
N VAL A 29 -4.30 13.70 5.11
CA VAL A 29 -4.92 14.20 3.88
C VAL A 29 -6.42 14.48 4.05
N GLU A 30 -7.11 13.72 4.90
CA GLU A 30 -8.55 13.89 5.11
C GLU A 30 -8.90 14.69 6.36
N TYR A 31 -8.11 14.56 7.43
CA TYR A 31 -8.46 15.14 8.73
C TYR A 31 -7.48 16.21 9.22
N GLY A 32 -6.38 16.45 8.51
CA GLY A 32 -5.34 17.41 8.92
C GLY A 32 -5.89 18.83 9.12
N ASN A 33 -6.83 19.26 8.28
CA ASN A 33 -7.45 20.59 8.36
C ASN A 33 -8.38 20.77 9.57
N ILE A 34 -8.92 19.67 10.12
CA ILE A 34 -9.82 19.73 11.28
C ILE A 34 -9.02 20.04 12.55
N ILE A 35 -7.77 19.59 12.61
CA ILE A 35 -6.92 19.71 13.80
C ILE A 35 -6.13 21.01 13.81
N SER A 36 -5.67 21.50 12.65
CA SER A 36 -4.75 22.64 12.57
C SER A 36 -5.45 24.02 12.53
N HIS A 37 -6.78 24.09 12.39
CA HIS A 37 -7.54 25.33 12.11
C HIS A 37 -7.00 26.16 10.93
N GLN A 38 -6.08 25.59 10.15
CA GLN A 38 -5.41 26.23 9.03
C GLN A 38 -5.75 25.41 7.80
N GLU A 39 -6.42 26.04 6.84
CA GLU A 39 -6.73 25.39 5.58
C GLU A 39 -5.44 25.01 4.87
N THR A 40 -5.12 23.71 4.87
CA THR A 40 -4.05 23.18 4.05
C THR A 40 -4.38 23.48 2.60
N SER A 41 -3.48 24.21 1.94
CA SER A 41 -3.69 24.66 0.55
C SER A 41 -3.97 23.48 -0.37
N SER A 42 -4.76 23.71 -1.43
CA SER A 42 -5.07 22.71 -2.45
C SER A 42 -3.80 22.07 -3.04
N ASN A 43 -2.74 22.86 -3.20
CA ASN A 43 -1.43 22.42 -3.66
C ASN A 43 -0.78 21.42 -2.68
N THR A 44 -0.80 21.72 -1.38
CA THR A 44 -0.25 20.83 -0.35
C THR A 44 -0.98 19.50 -0.31
N ASN A 45 -2.32 19.49 -0.37
CA ASN A 45 -3.12 18.24 -0.39
C ASN A 45 -2.82 17.39 -1.62
N THR A 46 -2.60 18.03 -2.77
CA THR A 46 -2.22 17.35 -4.02
C THR A 46 -0.83 16.73 -3.89
N ILE A 47 0.15 17.46 -3.34
CA ILE A 47 1.50 16.95 -3.09
C ILE A 47 1.47 15.75 -2.16
N ILE A 48 0.74 15.82 -1.04
CA ILE A 48 0.67 14.70 -0.09
C ILE A 48 0.04 13.47 -0.76
N THR A 49 -0.99 13.66 -1.59
CA THR A 49 -1.62 12.56 -2.35
C THR A 49 -0.64 11.92 -3.33
N ILE A 50 0.18 12.71 -4.03
CA ILE A 50 1.22 12.19 -4.95
C ILE A 50 2.28 11.40 -4.16
N VAL A 51 2.76 11.95 -3.03
CA VAL A 51 3.72 11.27 -2.16
C VAL A 51 3.15 9.95 -1.64
N GLN A 52 1.87 9.93 -1.27
CA GLN A 52 1.18 8.73 -0.82
C GLN A 52 1.17 7.64 -1.91
N VAL A 53 0.81 7.99 -3.15
CA VAL A 53 0.84 7.04 -4.27
C VAL A 53 2.26 6.51 -4.51
N LEU A 54 3.27 7.37 -4.46
CA LEU A 54 4.66 6.94 -4.60
C LEU A 54 5.07 5.96 -3.49
N LEU A 55 4.73 6.23 -2.23
CA LEU A 55 5.00 5.31 -1.12
C LEU A 55 4.35 3.95 -1.31
N GLN A 56 3.11 3.90 -1.81
CA GLN A 56 2.42 2.65 -2.11
C GLN A 56 3.11 1.87 -3.24
N ILE A 57 3.57 2.56 -4.29
CA ILE A 57 4.37 1.95 -5.36
C ILE A 57 5.69 1.40 -4.81
N PHE A 58 6.39 2.17 -3.98
CA PHE A 58 7.63 1.71 -3.33
C PHE A 58 7.39 0.50 -2.43
N ALA A 59 6.28 0.48 -1.67
CA ALA A 59 5.90 -0.67 -0.85
C ALA A 59 5.64 -1.92 -1.71
N LEU A 60 4.96 -1.75 -2.86
CA LEU A 60 4.72 -2.82 -3.81
C LEU A 60 6.03 -3.36 -4.43
N ILE A 61 6.93 -2.47 -4.87
CA ILE A 61 8.25 -2.86 -5.40
C ILE A 61 9.05 -3.61 -4.34
N ASN A 62 9.08 -3.10 -3.11
CA ASN A 62 9.77 -3.72 -1.99
C ASN A 62 9.19 -5.13 -1.69
N PHE A 63 7.87 -5.26 -1.77
CA PHE A 63 7.20 -6.56 -1.64
C PHE A 63 7.57 -7.52 -2.77
N PHE A 64 7.62 -7.05 -4.02
CA PHE A 64 8.11 -7.86 -5.14
C PHE A 64 9.58 -8.26 -4.98
N ALA A 65 10.43 -7.42 -4.40
CA ALA A 65 11.81 -7.78 -4.08
C ALA A 65 11.87 -8.94 -3.06
N LEU A 66 11.03 -8.92 -2.02
CA LEU A 66 10.89 -10.04 -1.08
C LEU A 66 10.40 -11.32 -1.76
N LEU A 67 9.41 -11.23 -2.64
CA LEU A 67 8.97 -12.37 -3.44
C LEU A 67 10.09 -12.88 -4.35
N GLY A 68 10.85 -11.99 -4.98
CA GLY A 68 12.00 -12.30 -5.84
C GLY A 68 13.14 -13.03 -5.12
N ALA A 69 13.23 -12.89 -3.81
CA ALA A 69 14.17 -13.65 -3.00
C ALA A 69 13.75 -15.12 -2.79
N THR A 70 12.48 -15.46 -3.01
CA THR A 70 11.96 -16.83 -2.84
C THR A 70 12.38 -17.76 -3.98
N PHE A 71 12.48 -19.07 -3.69
CA PHE A 71 12.76 -20.10 -4.70
C PHE A 71 11.67 -20.12 -5.78
N LEU A 72 10.40 -20.01 -5.38
CA LEU A 72 9.26 -20.03 -6.30
C LEU A 72 9.34 -18.96 -7.40
N PHE A 73 9.80 -17.75 -7.04
CA PHE A 73 9.98 -16.68 -8.02
C PHE A 73 11.20 -16.93 -8.91
N ARG A 74 12.34 -17.32 -8.32
CA ARG A 74 13.60 -17.57 -9.05
C ARG A 74 13.49 -18.71 -10.07
N SER A 75 12.73 -19.74 -9.73
CA SER A 75 12.50 -20.90 -10.60
C SER A 75 11.35 -20.71 -11.59
N GLY A 76 10.68 -19.54 -11.60
CA GLY A 76 9.60 -19.24 -12.54
C GLY A 76 8.27 -19.92 -12.21
N LEU A 77 8.06 -20.43 -10.99
CA LEU A 77 6.80 -21.04 -10.54
C LEU A 77 5.76 -19.96 -10.16
N PHE A 78 5.49 -19.03 -11.09
CA PHE A 78 4.61 -17.88 -10.85
C PHE A 78 3.17 -18.28 -10.52
N SER A 79 2.65 -19.35 -11.11
CA SER A 79 1.29 -19.84 -10.80
C SER A 79 1.15 -20.25 -9.33
N LEU A 80 2.16 -20.95 -8.80
CA LEU A 80 2.15 -21.41 -7.42
C LEU A 80 2.43 -20.25 -6.45
N LEU A 81 3.34 -19.35 -6.81
CA LEU A 81 3.57 -18.10 -6.08
C LEU A 81 2.29 -17.26 -6.00
N TYR A 82 1.60 -17.08 -7.12
CA TYR A 82 0.33 -16.36 -7.18
C TYR A 82 -0.74 -17.03 -6.31
N SER A 83 -0.90 -18.35 -6.39
CA SER A 83 -1.83 -19.08 -5.52
C SER A 83 -1.55 -18.82 -4.02
N GLN A 84 -0.28 -18.71 -3.63
CA GLN A 84 0.12 -18.44 -2.25
C GLN A 84 -0.01 -16.96 -1.85
N PHE A 85 0.22 -16.01 -2.75
CA PHE A 85 0.33 -14.58 -2.44
C PHE A 85 -0.69 -13.71 -3.21
N ARG A 86 -1.75 -14.29 -3.78
CA ARG A 86 -2.77 -13.58 -4.58
C ARG A 86 -3.35 -12.37 -3.87
N PHE A 87 -3.59 -12.47 -2.57
CA PHE A 87 -4.25 -11.41 -1.82
C PHE A 87 -3.40 -10.15 -1.78
N ILE A 88 -2.10 -10.28 -1.54
CA ILE A 88 -1.19 -9.13 -1.50
C ILE A 88 -0.85 -8.61 -2.91
N ILE A 89 -0.74 -9.51 -3.89
CA ILE A 89 -0.52 -9.17 -5.31
C ILE A 89 -1.70 -8.35 -5.86
N LEU A 90 -2.93 -8.63 -5.43
CA LEU A 90 -4.12 -7.90 -5.87
C LEU A 90 -4.44 -6.69 -5.00
N ALA A 91 -4.21 -6.77 -3.68
CA ALA A 91 -4.57 -5.71 -2.74
C ALA A 91 -3.81 -4.41 -2.99
N HIS A 92 -2.50 -4.47 -3.22
CA HIS A 92 -1.68 -3.27 -3.43
C HIS A 92 -2.06 -2.49 -4.70
N PRO A 93 -2.14 -3.13 -5.90
CA PRO A 93 -2.60 -2.44 -7.10
C PRO A 93 -4.01 -1.87 -6.96
N LEU A 94 -4.91 -2.60 -6.31
CA LEU A 94 -6.27 -2.12 -6.06
C LEU A 94 -6.28 -0.90 -5.14
N TYR A 95 -5.46 -0.91 -4.08
CA TYR A 95 -5.33 0.21 -3.15
C TYR A 95 -4.71 1.45 -3.82
N ILE A 96 -3.69 1.25 -4.66
CA ILE A 96 -3.11 2.33 -5.48
C ILE A 96 -4.16 2.94 -6.39
N LEU A 97 -4.92 2.11 -7.10
CA LEU A 97 -5.99 2.58 -7.99
C LEU A 97 -7.04 3.39 -7.23
N GLN A 98 -7.48 2.90 -6.07
CA GLN A 98 -8.44 3.62 -5.22
C GLN A 98 -7.87 4.97 -4.75
N THR A 99 -6.59 5.00 -4.35
CA THR A 99 -5.92 6.23 -3.91
C THR A 99 -5.81 7.25 -5.05
N VAL A 100 -5.47 6.81 -6.26
CA VAL A 100 -5.42 7.67 -7.46
C VAL A 100 -6.81 8.20 -7.82
N VAL A 101 -7.84 7.36 -7.79
CA VAL A 101 -9.23 7.77 -8.09
C VAL A 101 -9.70 8.81 -7.08
N LEU A 102 -9.53 8.55 -5.77
CA LEU A 102 -9.93 9.49 -4.72
C LEU A 102 -9.16 10.81 -4.82
N GLY A 103 -7.85 10.73 -5.08
CA GLY A 103 -7.00 11.89 -5.35
C GLY A 103 -7.47 12.72 -6.53
N GLY A 104 -7.79 12.07 -7.66
CA GLY A 104 -8.29 12.74 -8.86
C GLY A 104 -9.65 13.41 -8.66
N VAL A 105 -10.58 12.74 -7.96
CA VAL A 105 -11.88 13.33 -7.58
C VAL A 105 -11.66 14.58 -6.72
N ARG A 106 -10.77 14.51 -5.73
CA ARG A 106 -10.46 15.65 -4.86
C ARG A 106 -9.84 16.82 -5.64
N VAL A 107 -8.84 16.56 -6.47
CA VAL A 107 -8.19 17.60 -7.29
C VAL A 107 -9.22 18.29 -8.19
N LYS A 108 -10.14 17.54 -8.81
CA LYS A 108 -11.21 18.09 -9.65
C LYS A 108 -12.13 19.03 -8.88
N HIS A 109 -12.54 18.67 -7.66
CA HIS A 109 -13.37 19.55 -6.84
C HIS A 109 -12.60 20.81 -6.39
N LEU A 110 -11.37 20.65 -5.91
CA LEU A 110 -10.53 21.78 -5.48
C LEU A 110 -10.18 22.73 -6.63
N SER A 111 -9.93 22.22 -7.85
CA SER A 111 -9.69 23.05 -9.04
C SER A 111 -10.93 23.82 -9.49
N SER A 112 -12.11 23.38 -9.07
CA SER A 112 -13.38 24.06 -9.37
C SER A 112 -13.70 25.18 -8.35
N GLY A 113 -12.81 25.41 -7.38
CA GLY A 113 -12.99 26.45 -6.34
C GLY A 113 -13.86 26.02 -5.16
N VAL A 114 -14.24 24.74 -5.07
CA VAL A 114 -15.02 24.18 -3.96
C VAL A 114 -14.11 24.05 -2.73
N ALA A 115 -14.59 24.52 -1.57
CA ALA A 115 -13.84 24.40 -0.33
C ALA A 115 -13.73 22.93 0.10
N LEU A 116 -12.66 22.56 0.81
CA LEU A 116 -12.44 21.16 1.22
C LEU A 116 -13.60 20.63 2.10
N SER A 117 -14.21 21.49 2.93
CA SER A 117 -15.38 21.14 3.74
C SER A 117 -16.59 20.77 2.89
N GLU A 118 -16.83 21.46 1.79
CA GLU A 118 -17.98 21.24 0.90
C GLU A 118 -17.83 19.95 0.08
N ILE A 119 -16.60 19.45 -0.10
CA ILE A 119 -16.35 18.15 -0.74
C ILE A 119 -16.99 17.01 0.09
N TRP A 120 -17.01 17.16 1.42
CA TRP A 120 -17.60 16.17 2.32
C TRP A 120 -19.13 16.10 2.24
N ASP A 121 -19.80 17.11 1.68
CA ASP A 121 -21.25 17.08 1.49
C ASP A 121 -21.67 16.17 0.31
N SER A 122 -20.71 15.78 -0.53
CA SER A 122 -20.94 14.85 -1.63
C SER A 122 -21.00 13.40 -1.15
N SER A 123 -22.18 12.77 -1.24
CA SER A 123 -22.36 11.34 -0.91
C SER A 123 -21.44 10.42 -1.72
N PHE A 124 -21.11 10.80 -2.97
CA PHE A 124 -20.16 10.07 -3.79
C PHE A 124 -18.75 10.11 -3.20
N TYR A 125 -18.30 11.29 -2.77
CA TYR A 125 -16.97 11.43 -2.18
C TYR A 125 -16.85 10.64 -0.88
N ILE A 126 -17.85 10.70 0.00
CA ILE A 126 -17.90 9.89 1.24
C ILE A 126 -17.78 8.41 0.91
N PHE A 127 -18.55 7.91 -0.06
CA PHE A 127 -18.51 6.50 -0.46
C PHE A 127 -17.13 6.07 -0.96
N PHE A 128 -16.51 6.86 -1.84
CA PHE A 128 -15.16 6.55 -2.35
C PHE A 128 -14.08 6.65 -1.27
N SER A 129 -14.17 7.63 -0.37
CA SER A 129 -13.28 7.75 0.79
C SER A 129 -13.39 6.51 1.69
N PHE A 130 -14.61 6.10 2.05
CA PHE A 130 -14.85 4.90 2.84
C PHE A 130 -14.29 3.64 2.15
N LEU A 131 -14.56 3.47 0.86
CA LEU A 131 -14.08 2.31 0.11
C LEU A 131 -12.55 2.28 0.05
N GLN A 132 -11.91 3.43 -0.14
CA GLN A 132 -10.45 3.56 -0.16
C GLN A 132 -9.83 3.23 1.21
N LYS A 133 -10.46 3.65 2.31
CA LYS A 133 -10.01 3.31 3.67
C LYS A 133 -10.11 1.82 3.96
N MET A 134 -11.21 1.19 3.54
CA MET A 134 -11.36 -0.27 3.65
C MET A 134 -10.29 -1.00 2.82
N GLY A 135 -9.98 -0.49 1.63
CA GLY A 135 -8.87 -0.97 0.80
C GLY A 135 -7.52 -0.81 1.47
N ALA A 136 -7.26 0.33 2.12
CA ALA A 136 -6.03 0.60 2.87
C ALA A 136 -5.82 -0.43 3.99
N ILE A 137 -6.83 -0.60 4.84
CA ILE A 137 -6.81 -1.57 5.96
C ILE A 137 -6.54 -2.97 5.42
N TYR A 138 -7.24 -3.36 4.36
CA TYR A 138 -7.07 -4.67 3.73
C TYR A 138 -5.64 -4.86 3.19
N ALA A 139 -5.07 -3.85 2.52
CA ALA A 139 -3.70 -3.90 2.02
C ALA A 139 -2.66 -4.00 3.14
N TYR A 140 -2.86 -3.28 4.26
CA TYR A 140 -1.96 -3.36 5.42
C TYR A 140 -1.99 -4.74 6.07
N VAL A 141 -3.19 -5.29 6.32
CA VAL A 141 -3.36 -6.64 6.89
C VAL A 141 -2.76 -7.69 5.97
N CYS A 142 -3.01 -7.60 4.66
CA CYS A 142 -2.39 -8.50 3.68
C CYS A 142 -0.85 -8.40 3.71
N SER A 143 -0.30 -7.20 3.90
CA SER A 143 1.14 -6.98 3.93
C SER A 143 1.78 -7.66 5.15
N ILE A 144 1.18 -7.49 6.33
CA ILE A 144 1.63 -8.15 7.56
C ILE A 144 1.57 -9.67 7.39
N HIS A 145 0.43 -10.20 6.95
CA HIS A 145 0.25 -11.63 6.76
C HIS A 145 1.24 -12.22 5.73
N ALA A 146 1.50 -11.48 4.64
CA ALA A 146 2.44 -11.91 3.62
C ALA A 146 3.88 -11.94 4.15
N ILE A 147 4.30 -10.95 4.95
CA ILE A 147 5.62 -10.92 5.60
C ILE A 147 5.77 -12.10 6.57
N GLU A 148 4.77 -12.35 7.41
CA GLU A 148 4.77 -13.50 8.33
C GLU A 148 4.86 -14.82 7.57
N LYS A 149 4.13 -14.94 6.47
CA LYS A 149 4.18 -16.11 5.59
C LYS A 149 5.57 -16.28 4.96
N LEU A 150 6.17 -15.20 4.47
CA LEU A 150 7.51 -15.20 3.87
C LEU A 150 8.62 -15.49 4.87
N ARG A 151 8.40 -15.27 6.17
CA ARG A 151 9.36 -15.68 7.22
C ARG A 151 9.58 -17.19 7.27
N ASN A 152 8.67 -17.99 6.72
CA ASN A 152 8.81 -19.45 6.74
C ASN A 152 9.92 -19.91 5.76
N PRO A 153 10.96 -20.62 6.24
CA PRO A 153 12.10 -21.04 5.42
C PRO A 153 11.72 -21.90 4.21
N LYS A 154 10.55 -22.56 4.24
CA LYS A 154 10.06 -23.39 3.13
C LYS A 154 10.00 -22.63 1.80
N PHE A 155 9.78 -21.31 1.80
CA PHE A 155 9.71 -20.53 0.56
C PHE A 155 11.08 -20.31 -0.11
N TYR A 156 12.18 -20.61 0.59
CA TYR A 156 13.55 -20.48 0.11
C TYR A 156 14.22 -21.83 -0.16
N ASP A 157 13.61 -22.93 0.32
CA ASP A 157 14.16 -24.28 0.16
C ASP A 157 13.65 -24.95 -1.13
N GLN A 158 14.58 -25.34 -1.99
CA GLN A 158 14.31 -26.04 -3.24
C GLN A 158 13.77 -27.45 -3.01
N GLU A 159 14.30 -28.20 -2.04
CA GLU A 159 13.97 -29.61 -1.87
C GLU A 159 12.52 -29.81 -1.43
N TYR A 160 11.98 -28.86 -0.67
CA TYR A 160 10.59 -28.88 -0.23
C TYR A 160 9.61 -28.75 -1.40
N TRP A 161 9.90 -27.88 -2.38
CA TRP A 161 9.00 -27.63 -3.51
C TRP A 161 9.19 -28.62 -4.66
N LEU A 162 10.35 -29.26 -4.80
CA LEU A 162 10.59 -30.27 -5.84
C LEU A 162 10.09 -31.67 -5.45
N ARG A 163 9.88 -31.95 -4.16
CA ARG A 163 9.35 -33.25 -3.68
C ARG A 163 7.82 -33.35 -3.72
N ARG A 164 7.13 -32.31 -4.15
CA ARG A 164 5.67 -32.19 -4.15
C ARG A 164 5.13 -32.06 -5.57
#